data_AF-A0AAC8YC26-F1
#
_entry.id   AF-A0AAC8YC26-F1
#
_cell.length_a   1.000
_cell.length_b   1.000
_cell.length_c   1.000
_cell.angle_alpha   90.00
_cell.angle_beta   90.00
_cell.angle_gamma   90.00
#
_symmetry.space_group_name_H-M   'P 1'
#
loop_
_entity.id
_entity.type
_entity.pdbx_description
1 polymer ?
#
loop_
_entity_poly.entity_id
_entity_poly.type
_entity_poly.pdbx_seq_one_letter_code
_entity_poly.pdbx_strand_id
1 'polypeptide(L)'
;MSQYIIYFNQQWVGDHSEEWFASRGPLAKAVMDEMRDARVLIFAAGVDEDLNASITADGTGGTLEFRTGLSSTGFCGESEGCF
;
A
#
# COMPACT_ATOMS: atom_id res chain seq x y z
N MET A 1 3.75 -24.71 2.00
CA MET A 1 4.60 -23.56 1.69
C MET A 1 3.91 -22.33 2.26
N SER A 2 4.58 -21.55 3.10
CA SER A 2 3.97 -20.38 3.74
C SER A 2 3.78 -19.26 2.72
N GLN A 3 2.65 -18.55 2.80
CA GLN A 3 2.37 -17.37 1.98
C GLN A 3 2.49 -16.14 2.86
N TYR A 4 3.12 -15.10 2.31
CA TYR A 4 3.35 -13.84 3.01
C TYR A 4 2.75 -12.71 2.19
N ILE A 5 2.18 -11.74 2.89
CA ILE A 5 1.81 -10.45 2.31
C ILE A 5 2.81 -9.42 2.82
N ILE A 6 3.37 -8.65 1.89
CA ILE A 6 4.37 -7.60 2.18
C ILE A 6 3.75 -6.29 1.71
N TYR A 7 3.63 -5.33 2.63
CA TYR A 7 3.13 -3.99 2.34
C TYR A 7 4.30 -3.01 2.29
N PHE A 8 4.33 -2.20 1.23
CA PHE A 8 5.25 -1.07 1.11
C PHE A 8 4.43 0.21 1.26
N ASN A 9 4.68 0.97 2.32
CA ASN A 9 3.91 2.16 2.63
C ASN A 9 4.64 3.40 2.08
N GLN A 10 4.06 4.05 1.07
CA GLN A 10 4.73 5.16 0.39
C GLN A 10 4.99 6.35 1.33
N GLN A 11 4.14 6.54 2.34
CA GLN A 11 4.23 7.59 3.35
C GLN A 11 5.54 7.53 4.14
N TRP A 12 6.26 6.40 4.12
CA TRP A 12 7.55 6.23 4.80
C TRP A 12 8.74 6.59 3.93
N VAL A 13 8.53 6.82 2.63
CA VAL A 13 9.59 7.11 1.66
C VAL A 13 10.02 8.58 1.75
N GLY A 14 9.11 9.48 2.12
CA GLY A 14 9.34 10.93 2.17
C GLY A 14 9.36 11.60 0.79
N ASP A 15 9.64 12.91 0.78
CA ASP A 15 9.62 13.71 -0.44
C ASP A 15 10.85 13.47 -1.32
N HIS A 16 10.59 13.11 -2.58
CA HIS A 16 11.61 12.92 -3.60
C HIS A 16 11.15 13.48 -4.95
N SER A 17 12.12 13.76 -5.83
CA SER A 17 11.82 14.17 -7.20
C SER A 17 11.28 13.00 -8.02
N GLU A 18 10.50 13.32 -9.05
CA GLU A 18 10.03 12.33 -10.03
C GLU A 18 11.20 11.56 -10.67
N GLU A 19 12.32 12.23 -10.96
CA GLU A 19 13.53 11.61 -11.50
C GLU A 19 14.13 10.56 -10.55
N TRP A 20 14.07 10.82 -9.24
CA TRP A 20 14.51 9.85 -8.23
C TRP A 20 13.62 8.60 -8.28
N PHE A 21 12.29 8.77 -8.30
CA PHE A 21 11.36 7.64 -8.41
C PHE A 21 11.53 6.87 -9.72
N ALA A 22 11.68 7.58 -10.84
CA ALA A 22 11.90 7.00 -12.16
C ALA A 22 13.17 6.13 -12.20
N SER A 23 14.22 6.51 -11.45
CA SER A 23 15.44 5.71 -11.32
C SER A 23 15.26 4.40 -10.54
N ARG A 24 14.25 4.31 -9.65
CA ARG A 24 14.01 3.14 -8.78
C ARG A 24 13.04 2.14 -9.37
N GLY A 25 12.07 2.59 -10.15
CA GLY A 25 11.09 1.71 -10.82
C GLY A 25 11.73 0.51 -11.54
N PRO A 26 12.78 0.70 -12.37
CA PRO A 26 13.47 -0.40 -13.03
C PRO A 26 14.14 -1.39 -12.07
N LEU A 27 14.68 -0.92 -10.94
CA LEU A 27 15.33 -1.77 -9.94
C LEU A 27 14.31 -2.65 -9.22
N ALA A 28 13.18 -2.06 -8.79
CA ALA A 28 12.09 -2.81 -8.18
C ALA A 28 11.52 -3.85 -9.16
N LYS A 29 11.36 -3.47 -10.44
CA LYS A 29 10.90 -4.38 -11.48
C LYS A 29 11.82 -5.59 -11.68
N ALA A 30 13.14 -5.39 -11.65
CA ALA A 30 14.10 -6.49 -11.79
C ALA A 30 13.93 -7.56 -10.69
N VAL A 31 13.78 -7.14 -9.43
CA VAL A 31 13.53 -8.05 -8.30
C VAL A 31 12.21 -8.81 -8.48
N MET A 32 11.17 -8.13 -8.97
CA MET A 32 9.87 -8.76 -9.24
C MET A 32 9.94 -9.82 -10.34
N ASP A 33 10.74 -9.56 -11.39
CA ASP A 33 10.96 -10.52 -12.47
C ASP A 33 11.74 -11.74 -11.95
N GLU A 34 12.77 -11.56 -11.11
CA GLU A 34 13.46 -12.67 -10.42
C GLU A 34 12.52 -13.51 -9.55
N MET A 35 11.65 -12.87 -8.77
CA MET A 35 10.66 -13.55 -7.94
C MET A 35 9.63 -14.34 -8.77
N ARG A 36 9.27 -13.82 -9.94
CA ARG A 36 8.39 -14.49 -10.89
C ARG A 36 9.06 -15.72 -11.50
N ASP A 37 10.31 -15.61 -11.91
CA ASP A 37 11.09 -16.73 -12.48
C ASP A 37 11.32 -17.83 -11.45
N ALA A 38 11.56 -17.46 -10.20
CA ALA A 38 11.63 -18.37 -9.07
C ALA A 38 10.26 -18.96 -8.64
N ARG A 39 9.15 -18.49 -9.25
CA ARG A 39 7.76 -18.89 -8.94
C ARG A 39 7.37 -18.68 -7.47
N VAL A 40 7.96 -17.68 -6.83
CA VAL A 40 7.62 -17.28 -5.44
C VAL A 40 6.68 -16.07 -5.40
N LEU A 41 6.56 -15.33 -6.50
CA LEU A 41 5.60 -14.24 -6.64
C LEU A 41 4.19 -14.78 -6.92
N ILE A 42 3.28 -14.60 -5.97
CA ILE A 42 1.86 -14.97 -6.13
C ILE A 42 1.08 -13.82 -6.78
N PHE A 43 1.22 -12.61 -6.23
CA PHE A 43 0.55 -11.41 -6.71
C PHE A 43 1.34 -10.16 -6.31
N ALA A 44 1.24 -9.09 -7.11
CA ALA A 44 1.71 -7.76 -6.75
C ALA A 44 0.89 -6.69 -7.48
N ALA A 45 0.54 -5.63 -6.75
CA ALA A 45 -0.16 -4.47 -7.26
C ALA A 45 0.18 -3.24 -6.42
N GLY A 46 -0.06 -2.06 -7.00
CA GLY A 46 -0.11 -0.80 -6.26
C GLY A 46 -1.54 -0.50 -5.81
N VAL A 47 -1.65 0.33 -4.78
CA VAL A 47 -2.89 0.99 -4.37
C VAL A 47 -2.74 2.48 -4.65
N ASP A 48 -3.86 3.17 -4.82
CA ASP A 48 -3.86 4.63 -4.93
C ASP A 48 -3.26 5.24 -3.65
N GLU A 49 -2.43 6.25 -3.83
CA GLU A 49 -1.70 6.94 -2.78
C GLU A 49 -2.58 7.96 -2.05
N ASP A 50 -3.65 8.43 -2.69
CA ASP A 50 -4.61 9.33 -2.07
C ASP A 50 -5.51 8.58 -1.08
N LEU A 51 -5.11 8.62 0.20
CA LEU A 51 -5.89 8.03 1.29
C LEU A 51 -7.29 8.63 1.42
N ASN A 52 -7.54 9.85 0.93
CA ASN A 52 -8.87 10.47 0.97
C ASN A 52 -9.82 9.85 -0.06
N ALA A 53 -9.29 9.24 -1.12
CA ALA A 53 -10.07 8.48 -2.10
C ALA A 53 -10.46 7.08 -1.59
N SER A 54 -9.99 6.68 -0.41
CA SER A 54 -10.32 5.37 0.16
C SER A 54 -11.82 5.24 0.48
N ILE A 55 -12.33 4.02 0.32
CA ILE A 55 -13.70 3.64 0.67
C ILE A 55 -13.61 2.40 1.57
N THR A 56 -14.28 2.47 2.71
CA THR A 56 -14.43 1.36 3.64
C THR A 56 -15.79 0.72 3.47
N ALA A 57 -15.81 -0.61 3.34
CA ALA A 57 -17.01 -1.44 3.38
C ALA A 57 -16.97 -2.31 4.65
N ASP A 58 -17.93 -2.13 5.55
CA ASP A 58 -18.02 -2.84 6.83
C ASP A 58 -19.27 -3.72 6.88
N GLY A 59 -19.07 -5.04 6.94
CA GLY A 59 -20.15 -6.04 7.03
C GLY A 59 -20.31 -6.66 8.42
N THR A 60 -19.56 -6.20 9.42
CA THR A 60 -19.50 -6.86 10.73
C THR A 60 -20.76 -6.64 11.58
N GLY A 61 -21.58 -5.63 11.25
CA GLY A 61 -22.83 -5.27 11.94
C GLY A 61 -24.10 -6.01 11.47
N GLY A 62 -23.99 -6.98 10.56
CA GLY A 62 -25.13 -7.74 10.02
C GLY A 62 -25.87 -7.07 8.86
N THR A 63 -25.55 -5.80 8.54
CA THR A 63 -25.88 -5.13 7.28
C THR A 63 -24.59 -4.50 6.73
N LEU A 64 -24.40 -4.54 5.41
CA LEU A 64 -23.22 -3.96 4.75
C LEU A 64 -23.34 -2.43 4.72
N GLU A 65 -22.37 -1.74 5.29
CA GLU A 65 -22.27 -0.28 5.30
C GLU A 65 -21.05 0.21 4.52
N PHE A 66 -21.20 1.31 3.80
CA PHE A 66 -20.12 1.96 3.04
C PHE A 66 -19.83 3.35 3.62
N ARG A 67 -18.55 3.70 3.75
CA ARG A 67 -18.09 5.01 4.22
C ARG A 67 -16.87 5.46 3.42
N THR A 68 -16.74 6.76 3.18
CA THR A 68 -15.50 7.35 2.65
C THR A 68 -14.45 7.42 3.77
N GLY A 69 -13.18 7.20 3.42
CA GLY A 69 -12.06 7.22 4.34
C GLY A 69 -11.61 5.82 4.80
N LEU A 70 -10.53 5.82 5.56
CA LEU A 70 -9.85 4.62 6.05
C LEU A 70 -10.73 3.79 7.00
N SER A 71 -10.45 2.49 7.08
CA SER A 71 -11.20 1.57 7.94
C SER A 71 -10.96 1.81 9.42
N SER A 72 -9.92 2.54 9.79
CA SER A 72 -9.62 2.97 11.15
C SER A 72 -9.26 4.45 11.16
N THR A 73 -9.65 5.14 12.23
CA THR A 73 -9.33 6.55 12.49
C THR A 73 -7.87 6.79 12.92
N GLY A 74 -7.01 5.77 12.80
CA GLY A 74 -5.71 5.72 13.48
C GLY A 74 -4.49 6.14 12.68
N PHE A 75 -4.62 6.70 11.47
CA PHE A 75 -3.47 7.35 10.81
C PHE A 75 -3.53 8.84 11.09
N CYS A 76 -3.06 9.23 12.27
CA CYS A 76 -2.77 10.61 12.59
C CYS A 76 -1.69 11.10 11.62
N GLY A 77 -2.02 12.06 10.76
CA GLY A 77 -1.03 12.75 9.94
C GLY A 77 0.01 13.45 10.82
N GLU A 78 1.16 13.78 10.23
CA GLU A 78 2.36 14.34 10.88
C GLU A 78 2.12 15.57 11.79
N SER A 79 0.93 16.18 11.77
CA SER A 79 0.56 17.31 12.61
C SER A 79 0.07 16.96 14.03
N GLU A 80 -0.39 15.74 14.29
CA GLU A 80 -0.83 15.33 15.64
C GLU A 80 -0.35 13.92 15.95
N GLY A 81 0.81 13.81 16.60
CA GLY A 81 1.43 12.52 16.89
C GLY A 81 0.49 11.53 17.59
N CYS A 82 0.42 10.32 17.04
CA CYS A 82 -0.07 9.14 17.74
C CYS A 82 0.79 7.95 17.35
N PHE A 83 1.32 7.25 18.35
CA PHE A 83 2.22 6.09 18.24
C PHE A 83 1.57 4.89 17.54
#